data_AF-A0A432AUH8-F1
#
_entry.id   AF-A0A432AUH8-F1
#
_cell.length_a   1.000
_cell.length_b   1.000
_cell.length_c   1.000
_cell.angle_alpha   90.00
_cell.angle_beta   90.00
_cell.angle_gamma   90.00
#
_symmetry.space_group_name_H-M   'P 1'
#
loop_
_entity.id
_entity.type
_entity.pdbx_description
1 polymer ?
#
loop_
_entity_poly.entity_id
_entity_poly.type
_entity_poly.pdbx_seq_one_letter_code
_entity_poly.pdbx_strand_id
1 'polypeptide(L)'
;MTEQLTFAQAMGPTAGDGNIDCSGKGLTSLEGAPQEVRWDFNCSDNMLESLEGGPVGAYININCSGNLLSTLIGSPPIVGDFNCSGNQLTTLQGGPMEVAASFDCSDNMLNSLDGGPAFVTGNYSCANNELTSLVGAPAEVENFNCSGNRLTSLAGCPEVVNGDFICQDNDELFTEEEVREACEVKGRVLSGI
;
A
#
# COMPACT_ATOMS: atom_id res chain seq x y z
N MET A 1 6.52 29.55 -4.97
CA MET A 1 5.16 29.12 -4.60
C MET A 1 4.69 28.25 -5.74
N THR A 2 4.76 26.94 -5.58
CA THR A 2 4.08 26.01 -6.48
C THR A 2 2.59 26.31 -6.33
N GLU A 3 1.91 26.56 -7.44
CA GLU A 3 0.48 26.87 -7.42
C GLU A 3 -0.27 25.63 -6.91
N GLN A 4 -1.06 25.79 -5.85
CA GLN A 4 -1.90 24.69 -5.34
C GLN A 4 -2.96 24.38 -6.40
N LEU A 5 -2.96 23.17 -6.93
CA LEU A 5 -3.97 22.67 -7.85
C LEU A 5 -4.83 21.63 -7.13
N THR A 6 -6.09 21.97 -6.88
CA THR A 6 -7.05 21.07 -6.23
C THR A 6 -7.77 20.19 -7.25
N PHE A 7 -8.33 19.08 -6.77
CA PHE A 7 -9.23 18.24 -7.57
C PHE A 7 -10.35 19.07 -8.23
N ALA A 8 -11.03 19.94 -7.46
CA ALA A 8 -12.11 20.77 -7.99
C ALA A 8 -11.67 21.68 -9.14
N GLN A 9 -10.45 22.24 -9.07
CA GLN A 9 -9.90 23.09 -10.12
C GLN A 9 -9.53 22.31 -11.38
N ALA A 10 -9.00 21.09 -11.22
CA ALA A 10 -8.54 20.26 -12.33
C ALA A 10 -9.66 19.46 -13.03
N MET A 11 -10.66 19.01 -12.27
CA MET A 11 -11.70 18.09 -12.75
C MET A 11 -13.06 18.77 -12.95
N GLY A 12 -13.31 19.90 -12.26
CA GLY A 12 -14.62 20.50 -12.18
C GLY A 12 -15.64 19.61 -11.43
N PRO A 13 -16.95 19.91 -11.54
CA PRO A 13 -17.99 19.12 -10.89
C PRO A 13 -17.98 17.68 -11.38
N THR A 14 -17.65 16.75 -10.49
CA THR A 14 -17.54 15.31 -10.79
C THR A 14 -18.44 14.52 -9.85
N ALA A 15 -19.31 13.66 -10.41
CA ALA A 15 -20.10 12.71 -9.63
C ALA A 15 -19.26 11.47 -9.31
N GLY A 16 -19.51 10.84 -8.16
CA GLY A 16 -18.83 9.60 -7.76
C GLY A 16 -19.66 8.34 -8.00
N ASP A 17 -20.58 8.34 -8.96
CA ASP A 17 -21.41 7.19 -9.30
C ASP A 17 -20.69 6.13 -10.18
N GLY A 18 -19.41 6.38 -10.51
CA GLY A 18 -18.53 5.48 -11.26
C GLY A 18 -17.04 5.68 -10.93
N ASN A 19 -16.17 5.28 -11.86
CA ASN A 19 -14.71 5.43 -11.73
C ASN A 19 -14.29 6.89 -11.89
N ILE A 20 -13.33 7.32 -11.09
CA ILE A 20 -12.70 8.64 -11.19
C ILE A 20 -11.21 8.45 -11.41
N ASP A 21 -10.70 9.03 -12.50
CA ASP A 21 -9.27 9.08 -12.80
C ASP A 21 -8.80 10.54 -12.85
N CYS A 22 -8.00 10.91 -11.87
CA CYS A 22 -7.35 12.20 -11.74
C CYS A 22 -5.81 12.08 -11.70
N SER A 23 -5.27 10.98 -12.22
CA SER A 23 -3.83 10.75 -12.25
C SER A 23 -3.07 11.74 -13.14
N GLY A 24 -1.80 12.03 -12.80
CA GLY A 24 -0.90 12.80 -13.66
C GLY A 24 -1.26 14.27 -13.86
N LYS A 25 -2.09 14.85 -12.98
CA LYS A 25 -2.62 16.22 -13.14
C LYS A 25 -1.82 17.29 -12.41
N GLY A 26 -0.85 16.89 -11.59
CA GLY A 26 -0.11 17.79 -10.72
C GLY A 26 -0.94 18.30 -9.55
N LEU A 27 -1.89 17.50 -9.07
CA LEU A 27 -2.72 17.84 -7.92
C LEU A 27 -1.86 17.94 -6.66
N THR A 28 -2.12 18.96 -5.86
CA THR A 28 -1.54 19.12 -4.51
C THR A 28 -2.57 18.85 -3.41
N SER A 29 -3.85 18.74 -3.77
CA SER A 29 -4.96 18.48 -2.83
C SER A 29 -6.13 17.78 -3.53
N LEU A 30 -6.80 16.88 -2.81
CA LEU A 30 -8.05 16.25 -3.23
C LEU A 30 -9.29 17.10 -2.91
N GLU A 31 -9.13 18.33 -2.45
CA GLU A 31 -10.24 19.23 -2.11
C GLU A 31 -11.29 19.32 -3.24
N GLY A 32 -12.53 19.01 -2.87
CA GLY A 32 -13.69 18.99 -3.77
C GLY A 32 -13.86 17.70 -4.57
N ALA A 33 -13.07 16.66 -4.29
CA ALA A 33 -13.39 15.31 -4.73
C ALA A 33 -14.70 14.81 -4.08
N PRO A 34 -15.49 14.01 -4.79
CA PRO A 34 -16.69 13.40 -4.22
C PRO A 34 -16.30 12.45 -3.07
N GLN A 35 -17.02 12.56 -1.96
CA GLN A 35 -16.77 11.76 -0.75
C GLN A 35 -17.17 10.29 -0.93
N GLU A 36 -18.11 10.03 -1.82
CA GLU A 36 -18.56 8.68 -2.19
C GLU A 36 -18.16 8.43 -3.63
N VAL A 37 -17.41 7.34 -3.88
CA VAL A 37 -17.02 6.87 -5.21
C VAL A 37 -17.35 5.40 -5.30
N ARG A 38 -18.04 5.00 -6.36
CA ARG A 38 -18.67 3.68 -6.45
C ARG A 38 -17.67 2.52 -6.61
N TRP A 39 -16.56 2.77 -7.29
CA TRP A 39 -15.67 1.70 -7.78
C TRP A 39 -14.21 2.09 -7.61
N ASP A 40 -13.63 2.81 -8.57
CA ASP A 40 -12.20 3.13 -8.58
C ASP A 40 -11.96 4.63 -8.42
N PHE A 41 -11.00 5.00 -7.56
CA PHE A 41 -10.45 6.35 -7.47
C PHE A 41 -8.94 6.32 -7.67
N ASN A 42 -8.53 6.77 -8.86
CA ASN A 42 -7.12 6.89 -9.21
C ASN A 42 -6.66 8.34 -9.06
N CYS A 43 -5.79 8.59 -8.08
CA CYS A 43 -5.10 9.87 -7.87
C CYS A 43 -3.58 9.73 -7.99
N SER A 44 -3.09 8.69 -8.68
CA SER A 44 -1.66 8.44 -8.85
C SER A 44 -0.91 9.57 -9.56
N ASP A 45 0.41 9.60 -9.44
CA ASP A 45 1.30 10.47 -10.22
C ASP A 45 0.96 11.96 -10.07
N ASN A 46 0.75 12.40 -8.83
CA ASN A 46 0.45 13.79 -8.48
C ASN A 46 1.51 14.31 -7.48
N MET A 47 1.22 15.42 -6.82
CA MET A 47 2.07 16.03 -5.79
C MET A 47 1.33 16.08 -4.44
N LEU A 48 0.52 15.05 -4.16
CA LEU A 48 -0.28 14.98 -2.93
C LEU A 48 0.63 14.69 -1.73
N GLU A 49 0.50 15.50 -0.68
CA GLU A 49 1.16 15.25 0.62
C GLU A 49 0.22 14.56 1.63
N SER A 50 -1.09 14.55 1.34
CA SER A 50 -2.15 13.97 2.15
C SER A 50 -3.30 13.47 1.26
N LEU A 51 -4.08 12.51 1.75
CA LEU A 51 -5.32 12.03 1.11
C LEU A 51 -6.58 12.72 1.64
N GLU A 52 -6.42 13.68 2.56
CA GLU A 52 -7.53 14.49 3.06
C GLU A 52 -8.31 15.19 1.92
N GLY A 53 -9.62 15.20 2.04
CA GLY A 53 -10.53 15.69 0.99
C GLY A 53 -10.87 14.66 -0.09
N GLY A 54 -10.20 13.50 -0.10
CA GLY A 54 -10.53 12.37 -0.98
C GLY A 54 -11.82 11.62 -0.59
N PRO A 55 -12.16 10.55 -1.32
CA PRO A 55 -13.30 9.71 -1.01
C PRO A 55 -13.09 8.93 0.30
N VAL A 56 -14.17 8.76 1.06
CA VAL A 56 -14.21 8.06 2.36
C VAL A 56 -15.14 6.84 2.36
N GLY A 57 -15.75 6.54 1.21
CA GLY A 57 -16.61 5.38 1.02
C GLY A 57 -15.88 4.06 1.24
N ALA A 58 -16.61 3.02 1.64
CA ALA A 58 -16.07 1.68 1.87
C ALA A 58 -16.00 0.86 0.57
N TYR A 59 -15.04 -0.07 0.50
CA TYR A 59 -14.85 -1.00 -0.63
C TYR A 59 -14.55 -0.34 -1.98
N ILE A 60 -14.11 0.91 -1.94
CA ILE A 60 -13.51 1.60 -3.07
C ILE A 60 -12.10 1.06 -3.34
N ASN A 61 -11.71 0.96 -4.61
CA ASN A 61 -10.32 0.73 -4.99
C ASN A 61 -9.61 2.07 -5.10
N ILE A 62 -8.49 2.24 -4.39
CA ILE A 62 -7.72 3.49 -4.38
C ILE A 62 -6.32 3.24 -4.93
N ASN A 63 -5.94 4.03 -5.93
CA ASN A 63 -4.55 4.15 -6.35
C ASN A 63 -4.06 5.57 -6.08
N CYS A 64 -3.18 5.72 -5.09
CA CYS A 64 -2.49 6.95 -4.73
C CYS A 64 -0.98 6.87 -4.90
N SER A 65 -0.50 5.93 -5.72
CA SER A 65 0.92 5.73 -6.00
C SER A 65 1.58 6.96 -6.65
N GLY A 66 2.90 7.10 -6.51
CA GLY A 66 3.64 8.17 -7.20
C GLY A 66 3.28 9.58 -6.70
N ASN A 67 3.16 9.76 -5.38
CA ASN A 67 2.85 11.03 -4.74
C ASN A 67 3.96 11.41 -3.73
N LEU A 68 3.68 12.39 -2.86
CA LEU A 68 4.59 12.86 -1.81
C LEU A 68 4.04 12.53 -0.42
N LEU A 69 3.23 11.48 -0.30
CA LEU A 69 2.57 11.11 0.95
C LEU A 69 3.61 10.69 1.99
N SER A 70 3.52 11.26 3.20
CA SER A 70 4.34 10.86 4.35
C SER A 70 3.59 10.00 5.36
N THR A 71 2.25 10.04 5.31
CA THR A 71 1.31 9.20 6.07
C THR A 71 0.12 8.85 5.16
N LEU A 72 -0.74 7.94 5.61
CA LEU A 72 -1.96 7.57 4.89
C LEU A 72 -3.22 8.27 5.43
N ILE A 73 -3.06 9.29 6.30
CA ILE A 73 -4.18 10.04 6.87
C ILE A 73 -5.11 10.56 5.77
N GLY A 74 -6.42 10.36 5.96
CA GLY A 74 -7.45 10.68 4.98
C GLY A 74 -7.91 9.48 4.15
N SER A 75 -7.22 8.34 4.25
CA SER A 75 -7.68 7.09 3.62
C SER A 75 -8.96 6.55 4.28
N PRO A 76 -9.86 5.92 3.52
CA PRO A 76 -10.96 5.16 4.10
C PRO A 76 -10.46 3.93 4.87
N PRO A 77 -11.15 3.53 5.95
CA PRO A 77 -10.71 2.44 6.82
C PRO A 77 -10.87 1.05 6.20
N ILE A 78 -11.73 0.90 5.19
CA ILE A 78 -12.03 -0.37 4.51
C ILE A 78 -12.07 -0.11 3.01
N VAL A 79 -11.27 -0.85 2.25
CA VAL A 79 -11.08 -0.67 0.80
C VAL A 79 -11.14 -1.99 0.06
N GLY A 80 -11.34 -1.92 -1.26
CA GLY A 80 -11.19 -3.08 -2.15
C GLY A 80 -9.71 -3.36 -2.35
N ASP A 81 -9.09 -2.62 -3.26
CA ASP A 81 -7.65 -2.62 -3.52
C ASP A 81 -7.02 -1.28 -3.09
N PHE A 82 -5.78 -1.29 -2.62
CA PHE A 82 -5.10 -0.08 -2.15
C PHE A 82 -3.63 -0.06 -2.53
N ASN A 83 -3.29 0.84 -3.46
CA ASN A 83 -1.93 1.05 -3.91
C ASN A 83 -1.43 2.43 -3.45
N CYS A 84 -0.47 2.45 -2.53
CA CYS A 84 0.26 3.63 -2.07
C CYS A 84 1.77 3.57 -2.37
N SER A 85 2.17 2.76 -3.35
CA SER A 85 3.57 2.60 -3.74
C SER A 85 4.21 3.90 -4.25
N GLY A 86 5.55 4.01 -4.18
CA GLY A 86 6.27 5.15 -4.74
C GLY A 86 5.91 6.47 -4.05
N ASN A 87 5.89 6.47 -2.73
CA ASN A 87 5.61 7.65 -1.89
C ASN A 87 6.79 7.92 -0.94
N GLN A 88 6.56 8.74 0.10
CA GLN A 88 7.55 9.05 1.14
C GLN A 88 7.09 8.53 2.51
N LEU A 89 6.33 7.43 2.53
CA LEU A 89 5.76 6.89 3.75
C LEU A 89 6.86 6.39 4.67
N THR A 90 6.81 6.84 5.93
CA THR A 90 7.63 6.30 7.02
C THR A 90 6.80 5.48 8.02
N THR A 91 5.49 5.50 7.85
CA THR A 91 4.50 4.73 8.62
C THR A 91 3.28 4.43 7.76
N LEU A 92 2.58 3.34 8.06
CA LEU A 92 1.29 3.00 7.47
C LEU A 92 0.10 3.58 8.27
N GLN A 93 0.36 4.27 9.38
CA GLN A 93 -0.69 4.89 10.20
C GLN A 93 -1.62 5.80 9.37
N GLY A 94 -2.91 5.70 9.67
CA GLY A 94 -3.98 6.40 8.94
C GLY A 94 -4.46 5.68 7.68
N GLY A 95 -3.84 4.54 7.31
CA GLY A 95 -4.25 3.72 6.19
C GLY A 95 -5.48 2.85 6.46
N PRO A 96 -5.90 2.05 5.46
CA PRO A 96 -6.98 1.09 5.63
C PRO A 96 -6.60 0.01 6.66
N MET A 97 -7.58 -0.41 7.45
CA MET A 97 -7.44 -1.51 8.41
C MET A 97 -7.81 -2.86 7.77
N GLU A 98 -8.67 -2.84 6.75
CA GLU A 98 -9.13 -4.00 5.99
C GLU A 98 -9.03 -3.70 4.49
N VAL A 99 -8.42 -4.61 3.75
CA VAL A 99 -8.24 -4.56 2.30
C VAL A 99 -8.79 -5.85 1.69
N ALA A 100 -9.89 -5.73 0.95
CA ALA A 100 -10.59 -6.89 0.40
C ALA A 100 -9.92 -7.51 -0.84
N ALA A 101 -8.82 -6.92 -1.33
CA ALA A 101 -8.00 -7.42 -2.43
C ALA A 101 -6.52 -7.17 -2.10
N SER A 102 -5.77 -6.42 -2.94
CA SER A 102 -4.33 -6.24 -2.76
C SER A 102 -3.99 -4.95 -2.01
N PHE A 103 -2.91 -5.02 -1.24
CA PHE A 103 -2.28 -3.87 -0.58
C PHE A 103 -0.83 -3.74 -1.06
N ASP A 104 -0.50 -2.59 -1.65
CA ASP A 104 0.84 -2.31 -2.15
C ASP A 104 1.38 -1.02 -1.52
N CYS A 105 2.38 -1.17 -0.64
CA CYS A 105 3.14 -0.10 -0.03
C CYS A 105 4.62 -0.12 -0.44
N SER A 106 4.94 -0.72 -1.59
CA SER A 106 6.30 -0.80 -2.10
C SER A 106 6.92 0.56 -2.41
N ASP A 107 8.25 0.62 -2.54
CA ASP A 107 8.99 1.84 -2.91
C ASP A 107 8.66 3.03 -1.98
N ASN A 108 8.88 2.83 -0.68
CA ASN A 108 8.67 3.82 0.37
C ASN A 108 9.89 3.83 1.33
N MET A 109 9.77 4.49 2.48
CA MET A 109 10.81 4.58 3.51
C MET A 109 10.34 3.93 4.83
N LEU A 110 9.56 2.84 4.75
CA LEU A 110 9.03 2.15 5.91
C LEU A 110 10.13 1.37 6.63
N ASN A 111 10.18 1.50 7.96
CA ASN A 111 11.05 0.69 8.83
C ASN A 111 10.28 -0.38 9.63
N SER A 112 8.94 -0.30 9.65
CA SER A 112 8.00 -1.24 10.26
C SER A 112 6.71 -1.28 9.43
N LEU A 113 5.98 -2.39 9.49
CA LEU A 113 4.63 -2.52 8.92
C LEU A 113 3.53 -2.16 9.92
N ASP A 114 3.89 -1.74 11.14
CA ASP A 114 2.95 -1.31 12.17
C ASP A 114 2.02 -0.19 11.65
N GLY A 115 0.73 -0.34 11.96
CA GLY A 115 -0.32 0.56 11.47
C GLY A 115 -0.84 0.23 10.08
N GLY A 116 -0.30 -0.80 9.42
CA GLY A 116 -0.85 -1.37 8.19
C GLY A 116 -2.14 -2.16 8.40
N PRO A 117 -2.77 -2.64 7.30
CA PRO A 117 -4.00 -3.42 7.38
C PRO A 117 -3.76 -4.77 8.06
N ALA A 118 -4.62 -5.09 9.03
CA ALA A 118 -4.58 -6.38 9.72
C ALA A 118 -5.17 -7.51 8.86
N PHE A 119 -6.03 -7.15 7.89
CA PHE A 119 -6.71 -8.09 7.00
C PHE A 119 -6.47 -7.69 5.55
N VAL A 120 -5.80 -8.56 4.79
CA VAL A 120 -5.59 -8.41 3.34
C VAL A 120 -5.87 -9.77 2.70
N THR A 121 -6.89 -9.87 1.85
CA THR A 121 -7.25 -11.18 1.27
C THR A 121 -6.44 -11.54 0.02
N GLY A 122 -5.88 -10.54 -0.65
CA GLY A 122 -5.09 -10.70 -1.87
C GLY A 122 -3.59 -10.58 -1.60
N ASN A 123 -2.90 -9.86 -2.48
CA ASN A 123 -1.46 -9.71 -2.43
C ASN A 123 -1.06 -8.62 -1.44
N TYR A 124 0.04 -8.84 -0.72
CA TYR A 124 0.66 -7.82 0.11
C TYR A 124 2.09 -7.58 -0.38
N SER A 125 2.37 -6.36 -0.84
CA SER A 125 3.72 -5.95 -1.22
C SER A 125 4.22 -4.82 -0.34
N CYS A 126 5.35 -5.06 0.31
CA CYS A 126 6.15 -4.06 1.03
C CYS A 126 7.60 -4.02 0.51
N ALA A 127 7.77 -4.35 -0.77
CA ALA A 127 9.09 -4.39 -1.40
C ALA A 127 9.77 -3.01 -1.41
N ASN A 128 11.10 -2.98 -1.49
CA ASN A 128 11.87 -1.75 -1.62
C ASN A 128 11.55 -0.72 -0.51
N ASN A 129 11.76 -1.14 0.73
CA ASN A 129 11.61 -0.32 1.92
C ASN A 129 12.86 -0.49 2.82
N GLU A 130 12.82 0.00 4.05
CA GLU A 130 13.91 -0.10 5.03
C GLU A 130 13.60 -1.08 6.16
N LEU A 131 12.72 -2.07 5.92
CA LEU A 131 12.25 -3.00 6.94
C LEU A 131 13.38 -3.88 7.46
N THR A 132 13.47 -4.04 8.78
CA THR A 132 14.45 -4.95 9.43
C THR A 132 13.82 -6.23 9.98
N SER A 133 12.49 -6.25 10.07
CA SER A 133 11.64 -7.39 10.38
C SER A 133 10.29 -7.20 9.67
N LEU A 134 9.43 -8.21 9.72
CA LEU A 134 8.08 -8.20 9.14
C LEU A 134 6.99 -7.93 10.17
N VAL A 135 7.35 -7.52 11.40
CA VAL A 135 6.38 -7.18 12.45
C VAL A 135 5.37 -6.15 11.93
N GLY A 136 4.08 -6.46 12.13
CA GLY A 136 2.97 -5.67 11.61
C GLY A 136 2.37 -6.19 10.29
N ALA A 137 2.98 -7.21 9.66
CA ALA A 137 2.38 -7.88 8.50
C ALA A 137 1.03 -8.54 8.87
N PRO A 138 0.09 -8.66 7.91
CA PRO A 138 -1.14 -9.43 8.09
C PRO A 138 -0.84 -10.91 8.32
N ALA A 139 -1.72 -11.60 9.06
CA ALA A 139 -1.54 -13.01 9.41
C ALA A 139 -1.68 -13.96 8.21
N GLU A 140 -2.54 -13.64 7.25
CA GLU A 140 -2.76 -14.46 6.05
C GLU A 140 -2.87 -13.57 4.82
N VAL A 141 -2.24 -14.00 3.71
CA VAL A 141 -2.28 -13.34 2.39
C VAL A 141 -2.23 -14.35 1.25
N GLU A 142 -2.54 -13.90 0.03
CA GLU A 142 -2.32 -14.69 -1.18
C GLU A 142 -0.83 -14.73 -1.52
N ASN A 143 -0.25 -13.63 -2.01
CA ASN A 143 1.20 -13.51 -2.23
C ASN A 143 1.80 -12.49 -1.27
N PHE A 144 3.02 -12.75 -0.79
CA PHE A 144 3.76 -11.83 0.08
C PHE A 144 5.09 -11.44 -0.55
N ASN A 145 5.29 -10.16 -0.80
CA ASN A 145 6.54 -9.64 -1.35
C ASN A 145 7.20 -8.63 -0.41
N CYS A 146 8.32 -9.03 0.19
CA CYS A 146 9.19 -8.22 1.03
C CYS A 146 10.61 -8.07 0.45
N SER A 147 10.80 -8.24 -0.86
CA SER A 147 12.10 -8.09 -1.50
C SER A 147 12.67 -6.68 -1.37
N GLY A 148 13.99 -6.51 -1.46
CA GLY A 148 14.60 -5.17 -1.46
C GLY A 148 14.47 -4.44 -0.13
N ASN A 149 14.56 -5.18 0.98
CA ASN A 149 14.50 -4.61 2.33
C ASN A 149 15.82 -4.83 3.07
N ARG A 150 15.84 -4.59 4.37
CA ARG A 150 17.00 -4.73 5.25
C ARG A 150 16.76 -5.83 6.29
N LEU A 151 16.02 -6.86 5.92
CA LEU A 151 15.61 -7.92 6.84
C LEU A 151 16.83 -8.68 7.33
N THR A 152 16.94 -8.81 8.65
CA THR A 152 17.94 -9.66 9.33
C THR A 152 17.31 -10.89 9.96
N SER A 153 15.98 -10.97 9.95
CA SER A 153 15.19 -12.14 10.34
C SER A 153 13.81 -12.05 9.69
N LEU A 154 13.08 -13.17 9.65
CA LEU A 154 11.68 -13.24 9.23
C LEU A 154 10.70 -13.05 10.40
N ALA A 155 11.13 -12.41 11.49
CA ALA A 155 10.27 -12.15 12.63
C ALA A 155 9.05 -11.32 12.20
N GLY A 156 7.84 -11.78 12.54
CA GLY A 156 6.59 -11.15 12.11
C GLY A 156 6.12 -11.56 10.71
N CYS A 157 6.69 -12.59 10.11
CA CYS A 157 6.17 -13.16 8.86
C CYS A 157 4.67 -13.49 8.98
N PRO A 158 3.88 -13.37 7.89
CA PRO A 158 2.53 -13.93 7.86
C PRO A 158 2.52 -15.39 8.32
N GLU A 159 1.49 -15.78 9.08
CA GLU A 159 1.30 -17.18 9.49
C GLU A 159 1.09 -18.07 8.26
N VAL A 160 0.30 -17.61 7.29
CA VAL A 160 -0.01 -18.34 6.05
C VAL A 160 0.17 -17.45 4.82
N VAL A 161 0.87 -17.97 3.81
CA VAL A 161 0.97 -17.38 2.48
C VAL A 161 0.48 -18.41 1.46
N ASN A 162 -0.69 -18.17 0.88
CA ASN A 162 -1.38 -19.14 0.01
C ASN A 162 -0.71 -19.32 -1.36
N GLY A 163 0.07 -18.35 -1.79
CA GLY A 163 0.82 -18.28 -3.04
C GLY A 163 2.32 -18.13 -2.78
N ASP A 164 2.95 -17.26 -3.56
CA ASP A 164 4.39 -17.08 -3.57
C ASP A 164 4.87 -16.14 -2.43
N PHE A 165 6.02 -16.49 -1.85
CA PHE A 165 6.75 -15.68 -0.88
C PHE A 165 8.05 -15.17 -1.52
N ILE A 166 8.22 -13.86 -1.59
CA ILE A 166 9.34 -13.21 -2.30
C ILE A 166 10.15 -12.39 -1.30
N CYS A 167 11.40 -12.77 -1.05
CA CYS A 167 12.27 -12.14 -0.07
C CYS A 167 13.72 -11.91 -0.56
N GLN A 168 13.91 -11.85 -1.88
CA GLN A 168 15.20 -11.55 -2.50
C GLN A 168 15.70 -10.15 -2.09
N ASP A 169 17.01 -9.92 -2.26
CA ASP A 169 17.62 -8.60 -2.06
C ASP A 169 17.39 -8.01 -0.66
N ASN A 170 17.60 -8.84 0.38
CA ASN A 170 17.64 -8.43 1.78
C ASN A 170 19.07 -8.45 2.34
N ASP A 171 19.30 -7.77 3.47
CA ASP A 171 20.59 -7.76 4.17
C ASP A 171 21.04 -9.20 4.53
N GLU A 172 20.10 -10.07 4.91
CA GLU A 172 20.29 -11.52 5.06
C GLU A 172 19.74 -12.30 3.85
N LEU A 173 20.42 -13.38 3.49
CA LEU A 173 19.95 -14.32 2.47
C LEU A 173 19.21 -15.48 3.15
N PHE A 174 17.89 -15.55 2.98
CA PHE A 174 17.08 -16.64 3.53
C PHE A 174 17.02 -17.82 2.56
N THR A 175 17.23 -19.03 3.06
CA THR A 175 16.95 -20.27 2.35
C THR A 175 15.44 -20.54 2.30
N GLU A 176 14.99 -21.37 1.35
CA GLU A 176 13.60 -21.83 1.32
C GLU A 176 13.20 -22.58 2.61
N GLU A 177 14.14 -23.31 3.22
CA GLU A 177 13.92 -24.02 4.49
C GLU A 177 13.61 -23.01 5.62
N GLU A 178 14.44 -21.98 5.79
CA GLU A 178 14.23 -20.93 6.81
C GLU A 178 12.92 -20.16 6.61
N VAL A 179 12.54 -19.89 5.36
CA VAL A 179 11.25 -19.25 5.06
C VAL A 179 10.09 -20.15 5.48
N ARG A 180 10.15 -21.44 5.16
CA ARG A 180 9.09 -22.41 5.50
C ARG A 180 9.04 -22.75 6.99
N GLU A 181 10.14 -22.56 7.72
CA GLU A 181 10.14 -22.63 9.19
C GLU A 181 9.48 -21.41 9.83
N ALA A 182 9.61 -20.23 9.21
CA ALA A 182 9.03 -18.99 9.71
C ALA A 182 7.54 -18.82 9.34
N CYS A 183 7.11 -19.34 8.19
CA CYS A 183 5.80 -19.06 7.59
C CYS A 183 5.26 -20.28 6.83
N GLU A 184 3.94 -20.55 6.89
CA GLU A 184 3.32 -21.59 6.05
C GLU A 184 3.13 -21.07 4.61
N VAL A 185 4.13 -21.27 3.76
CA VAL A 185 4.07 -20.89 2.33
C VAL A 185 3.57 -22.05 1.47
N LYS A 186 2.49 -21.86 0.71
CA LYS A 186 1.92 -22.91 -0.17
C LYS A 186 2.45 -22.86 -1.60
N GLY A 187 2.87 -21.70 -2.07
CA GLY A 187 3.48 -21.50 -3.39
C GLY A 187 5.01 -21.59 -3.38
N ARG A 188 5.62 -20.85 -4.31
CA ARG A 188 7.08 -20.79 -4.48
C ARG A 188 7.70 -19.85 -3.46
N VAL A 189 8.87 -20.23 -2.96
CA VAL A 189 9.74 -19.30 -2.25
C VAL A 189 10.76 -18.77 -3.25
N LEU A 190 10.70 -17.46 -3.51
CA LEU A 190 11.68 -16.74 -4.32
C LEU A 190 12.63 -16.04 -3.35
N SER A 191 13.69 -16.75 -2.96
CA SER A 191 14.77 -16.20 -2.14
C SER A 191 16.06 -16.06 -2.95
N GLY A 192 17.02 -15.31 -2.43
CA GLY A 192 18.22 -14.84 -3.16
C GLY A 192 19.38 -15.83 -3.24
N ILE A 193 19.15 -17.12 -2.96
CA ILE A 193 20.20 -18.17 -2.89
C ILE A 193 20.09 -19.12 -4.10
#